data_AF-A0A4R4UD15-F1
#
_entry.id   AF-A0A4R4UD15-F1
#
_cell.length_a   1.000
_cell.length_b   1.000
_cell.length_c   1.000
_cell.angle_alpha   90.00
_cell.angle_beta   90.00
_cell.angle_gamma   90.00
#
_symmetry.space_group_name_H-M   'P 1'
#
loop_
_entity.id
_entity.type
_entity.pdbx_description
1 polymer ?
#
loop_
_entity_poly.entity_id
_entity_poly.type
_entity_poly.pdbx_seq_one_letter_code
_entity_poly.pdbx_strand_id
1 'polypeptide(L)' 'MTKAVLKDGKLLLSHEAGCGATEITPEDPRYEELHADAVEFDDLADTPEENAALGARWRRKWALEDRRTA' A
#
# COMPACT_ATOMS: atom_id res chain seq x y z
N MET A 1 3.76 6.87 11.17
CA MET A 1 3.67 5.39 11.21
C MET A 1 3.25 4.92 9.84
N THR A 2 4.09 4.13 9.19
CA THR A 2 3.86 3.66 7.82
C THR A 2 2.90 2.48 7.85
N LYS A 3 1.69 2.66 7.31
CA LYS A 3 0.71 1.56 7.19
C LYS A 3 1.01 0.69 5.98
N ALA A 4 0.95 -0.63 6.17
CA ALA A 4 0.95 -1.58 5.07
C ALA A 4 -0.44 -1.62 4.42
N VAL A 5 -0.47 -1.89 3.12
CA VAL A 5 -1.67 -1.96 2.31
C VAL A 5 -1.73 -3.32 1.62
N LEU A 6 -2.87 -3.99 1.70
CA LEU A 6 -3.13 -5.21 0.94
C LEU A 6 -3.77 -4.84 -0.40
N LYS A 7 -3.24 -5.40 -1.50
CA LYS A 7 -3.79 -5.22 -2.84
C LYS A 7 -3.50 -6.44 -3.71
N ASP A 8 -4.50 -7.02 -4.33
CA ASP A 8 -4.36 -8.22 -5.18
C ASP A 8 -3.65 -9.39 -4.45
N GLY A 9 -3.88 -9.53 -3.14
CA GLY A 9 -3.21 -10.54 -2.29
C GLY A 9 -1.74 -10.24 -1.97
N LYS A 10 -1.25 -9.05 -2.30
CA LYS A 10 0.13 -8.59 -2.03
C LYS A 10 0.14 -7.59 -0.89
N LEU A 11 1.08 -7.78 0.04
CA LEU A 11 1.33 -6.86 1.14
C LEU A 11 2.33 -5.80 0.70
N LEU A 12 1.93 -4.54 0.71
CA LEU A 12 2.72 -3.44 0.16
C LEU A 12 2.97 -2.39 1.24
N LEU A 13 4.24 -2.09 1.49
CA LEU A 13 4.65 -1.06 2.44
C LEU A 13 5.00 0.24 1.68
N SER A 14 4.34 1.34 2.02
CA SER A 14 4.67 2.66 1.48
C SER A 14 6.02 3.15 2.00
N HIS A 15 6.82 3.81 1.17
CA HIS A 15 8.01 4.52 1.67
C HIS A 15 7.62 5.91 2.19
N GLU A 16 8.19 6.32 3.32
CA GLU A 16 7.99 7.68 3.85
C GLU A 16 8.61 8.73 2.89
N ALA A 17 9.74 8.39 2.26
CA ALA A 17 10.42 9.22 1.26
C ALA A 17 10.06 8.80 -0.17
N GLY A 18 8.88 9.22 -0.65
CA GLY A 18 8.52 9.15 -2.08
C GLY A 18 7.13 8.57 -2.39
N CYS A 19 6.93 8.18 -3.66
CA CYS A 19 5.75 7.44 -4.15
C CYS A 19 6.06 5.94 -4.32
N GLY A 20 7.16 5.46 -3.72
CA GLY A 20 7.60 4.08 -3.81
C GLY A 20 6.82 3.18 -2.86
N ALA A 21 6.64 1.93 -3.27
CA ALA A 21 6.07 0.87 -2.45
C ALA A 21 6.95 -0.36 -2.57
N THR A 22 7.22 -1.02 -1.46
CA THR A 22 7.94 -2.30 -1.42
C THR A 22 6.95 -3.41 -1.16
N GLU A 23 6.98 -4.44 -2.00
CA GLU A 23 6.28 -5.70 -1.74
C GLU A 23 7.00 -6.43 -0.60
N ILE A 24 6.24 -6.79 0.43
CA ILE A 24 6.70 -7.57 1.57
C ILE A 24 6.27 -9.01 1.33
N THR A 25 7.24 -9.92 1.23
CA THR A 25 6.99 -11.34 1.03
C THR A 25 6.85 -12.06 2.38
N PRO A 26 6.24 -13.27 2.42
CA PRO A 26 6.14 -14.08 3.64
C PRO A 26 7.49 -14.47 4.28
N GLU A 27 8.59 -14.31 3.55
CA GLU A 27 9.95 -14.54 4.05
C GLU A 27 10.48 -13.37 4.90
N ASP A 28 9.85 -12.18 4.82
CA ASP A 28 10.23 -11.05 5.67
C ASP A 28 9.76 -11.34 7.11
N PRO A 29 10.65 -11.20 8.11
CA PRO A 29 10.29 -11.44 9.51
C PRO A 29 9.18 -10.50 10.03
N ARG A 30 8.91 -9.40 9.34
CA ARG A 30 7.83 -8.45 9.68
C ARG A 30 6.53 -8.75 8.95
N TYR A 31 6.47 -9.79 8.11
CA TYR A 31 5.31 -10.08 7.29
C TYR A 31 4.04 -10.26 8.13
N GLU A 32 4.08 -11.10 9.17
CA GLU A 32 2.90 -11.36 10.01
C GLU A 32 2.42 -10.11 10.76
N GLU A 33 3.35 -9.33 11.31
CA GLU A 33 3.05 -8.07 11.99
C GLU A 33 2.41 -7.06 11.04
N LEU A 34 3.04 -6.83 9.87
CA LEU A 34 2.55 -5.89 8.87
C LEU A 34 1.25 -6.36 8.22
N HIS A 35 1.04 -7.67 8.09
CA HIS A 35 -0.19 -8.25 7.55
C HIS A 35 -1.35 -8.10 8.54
N ALA A 36 -1.11 -8.23 9.85
CA ALA A 36 -2.14 -8.07 10.87
C ALA A 36 -2.68 -6.63 10.94
N ASP A 37 -1.81 -5.64 10.73
CA ASP A 37 -2.17 -4.22 10.71
C ASP A 37 -2.44 -3.66 9.30
N ALA A 38 -2.43 -4.52 8.27
CA ALA A 38 -2.66 -4.10 6.91
C ALA A 38 -4.10 -3.67 6.68
N VAL A 39 -4.28 -2.63 5.86
CA VAL A 39 -5.60 -2.19 5.41
C VAL A 39 -5.76 -2.60 3.95
N GLU A 40 -6.92 -3.18 3.61
CA GLU A 40 -7.28 -3.44 2.21
C GLU A 40 -7.30 -2.12 1.43
N PHE A 41 -6.72 -2.13 0.23
CA PHE A 41 -6.63 -0.92 -0.58
C PHE A 41 -8.03 -0.36 -0.91
N ASP A 42 -9.01 -1.22 -1.16
CA ASP A 42 -10.37 -0.82 -1.45
C ASP A 42 -11.04 -0.14 -0.24
N ASP A 43 -10.66 -0.53 0.98
CA ASP A 43 -11.15 0.08 2.23
C ASP A 43 -10.47 1.43 2.54
N LEU A 44 -9.36 1.78 1.87
CA LEU A 44 -8.74 3.10 2.03
C LEU A 44 -9.63 4.24 1.52
N ALA A 45 -10.64 3.96 0.69
CA ALA A 45 -11.57 4.97 0.20
C ALA A 45 -12.61 5.40 1.25
N ASP A 46 -12.95 4.53 2.21
CA ASP A 46 -14.01 4.71 3.22
C ASP A 46 -13.48 4.95 4.65
N THR A 47 -12.18 5.21 4.78
CA THR A 47 -11.51 5.39 6.09
C THR A 47 -11.18 6.86 6.40
N PRO A 48 -10.70 7.19 7.63
CA PRO A 48 -10.40 8.57 8.02
C PRO A 48 -9.48 9.31 7.05
N GLU A 49 -9.53 10.64 7.04
CA GLU A 49 -8.89 11.54 6.06
C GLU A 49 -7.42 11.20 5.75
N GLU A 50 -6.67 10.73 6.77
CA GLU A 50 -5.27 10.31 6.65
C GLU A 50 -5.08 9.04 5.79
N ASN A 51 -5.99 8.08 5.89
CA ASN A 51 -6.01 6.89 5.05
C ASN A 51 -6.48 7.21 3.62
N ALA A 52 -7.42 8.17 3.46
CA ALA A 52 -7.85 8.62 2.15
C ALA A 52 -6.71 9.30 1.37
N ALA A 53 -5.87 10.08 2.05
CA ALA A 53 -4.65 10.67 1.49
C ALA A 53 -3.63 9.59 1.07
N LEU A 54 -3.48 8.55 1.89
CA LEU A 54 -2.67 7.37 1.53
C LEU A 54 -3.23 6.71 0.26
N GLY A 55 -4.52 6.35 0.25
CA GLY A 55 -5.18 5.76 -0.91
C GLY A 55 -5.07 6.61 -2.18
N ALA A 56 -5.14 7.94 -2.08
CA ALA A 56 -4.91 8.84 -3.22
C ALA A 56 -3.47 8.78 -3.76
N ARG A 57 -2.45 8.68 -2.88
CA ARG A 57 -1.04 8.52 -3.29
C ARG A 57 -0.83 7.19 -4.03
N TRP A 58 -1.40 6.09 -3.52
CA TRP A 58 -1.32 4.77 -4.16
C TRP A 58 -2.06 4.72 -5.50
N ARG A 59 -3.27 5.30 -5.59
CA ARG A 59 -4.00 5.45 -6.86
C ARG A 59 -3.17 6.16 -7.91
N ARG A 60 -2.51 7.27 -7.54
CA ARG A 60 -1.63 8.02 -8.46
C ARG A 60 -0.42 7.21 -8.90
N LYS A 61 0.18 6.41 -8.00
CA LYS A 61 1.31 5.52 -8.33
C LYS A 61 0.89 4.49 -9.37
N TRP A 62 -0.17 3.72 -9.12
CA TRP A 62 -0.58 2.66 -10.05
C TRP A 62 -1.11 3.18 -11.37
N ALA A 63 -1.79 4.33 -11.40
CA ALA A 63 -2.16 4.98 -12.66
C ALA A 63 -0.94 5.36 -13.52
N LEU A 64 0.22 5.65 -12.89
CA LEU A 64 1.48 5.91 -13.58
C LEU A 64 2.19 4.61 -14.00
N GLU A 65 2.13 3.56 -13.18
CA GLU A 65 2.72 2.25 -13.52
C GLU A 65 1.95 1.56 -14.65
N ASP A 66 0.61 1.57 -14.59
CA ASP A 66 -0.30 1.00 -15.60
C ASP A 66 -0.02 1.60 -17.00
N ARG A 67 0.11 2.93 -17.09
CA ARG A 67 0.48 3.64 -18.32
C ARG A 67 1.89 3.32 -18.84
N ARG A 68 2.78 2.81 -18.00
CA ARG A 68 4.15 2.43 -18.42
C ARG A 68 4.23 0.99 -18.92
N THR A 69 3.24 0.17 -18.58
CA THR A 69 3.12 -1.23 -19.00
C THR A 69 2.17 -1.47 -20.18
N ALA A 70 1.44 -0.43 -20.63
CA ALA A 70 0.62 -0.43 -21.84
C ALA A 70 1.41 0.04 -23.08
#